data_AF-A0A6M0AQB7-F1
#
_entry.id   AF-A0A6M0AQB7-F1
#
_cell.length_a   1.000
_cell.length_b   1.000
_cell.length_c   1.000
_cell.angle_alpha   90.00
_cell.angle_beta   90.00
_cell.angle_gamma   90.00
#
_symmetry.space_group_name_H-M   'P 1'
#
loop_
_entity.id
_entity.type
_entity.pdbx_description
1 polymer ?
#
loop_
_entity_poly.entity_id
_entity_poly.type
_entity_poly.pdbx_seq_one_letter_code
_entity_poly.pdbx_strand_id
1 'polypeptide(L)' 'MKKLINHPDNVVRESLEGMALAHPDLLKLNLDPPLIYRADAPISNKVAIISGGGSGQ' A
#
# COMPACT_ATOMS: atom_id res chain seq x y z
N MET A 1 -0.59 25.92 6.88
CA MET A 1 -0.88 24.49 6.61
C MET A 1 -1.80 24.38 5.40
N LYS A 2 -1.42 23.58 4.39
CA LYS A 2 -2.20 23.36 3.15
C LYS A 2 -2.49 21.87 2.86
N LYS A 3 -2.01 20.94 3.70
CA LYS A 3 -2.10 19.49 3.49
C LYS A 3 -2.94 18.85 4.60
N LEU A 4 -3.80 17.91 4.23
CA LEU A 4 -4.57 17.08 5.16
C LEU A 4 -3.72 15.87 5.57
N ILE A 5 -2.85 16.06 6.57
CA ILE A 5 -1.95 15.04 7.10
C ILE A 5 -1.82 15.21 8.61
N ASN A 6 -1.56 14.12 9.32
CA ASN A 6 -1.34 14.16 10.77
C ASN A 6 0.12 14.50 11.08
N HIS A 7 1.06 13.61 10.74
CA HIS A 7 2.50 13.81 10.91
C HIS A 7 3.25 13.53 9.59
N PRO A 8 4.19 14.39 9.16
CA PRO A 8 4.91 14.21 7.89
C PRO A 8 5.57 12.82 7.74
N ASP A 9 6.18 12.30 8.81
CA ASP A 9 6.85 10.99 8.79
C ASP A 9 5.88 9.81 8.66
N ASN A 10 4.59 10.02 8.94
CA ASN A 10 3.56 8.98 8.89
C ASN A 10 2.76 8.97 7.59
N VAL A 11 2.91 9.98 6.72
CA VAL A 11 2.03 10.15 5.55
C VAL A 11 1.92 8.89 4.71
N VAL A 12 3.05 8.24 4.41
CA VAL A 12 3.06 7.01 3.61
C VAL A 12 2.35 5.87 4.35
N ARG A 13 2.68 5.65 5.63
CA ARG A 13 2.07 4.60 6.46
C ARG A 13 0.55 4.76 6.53
N GLU A 14 0.08 5.94 6.96
CA GLU A 14 -1.35 6.23 7.12
C GLU A 14 -2.10 6.14 5.77
N SER A 15 -1.47 6.55 4.67
CA SER A 15 -2.07 6.42 3.33
C SER A 15 -2.22 4.95 2.91
N LEU A 16 -1.20 4.12 3.17
CA LEU A 16 -1.25 2.69 2.83
C LEU A 16 -2.28 1.94 3.68
N GLU A 17 -2.36 2.26 4.98
CA GLU A 17 -3.39 1.74 5.89
C GLU A 17 -4.80 2.11 5.40
N GLY A 18 -5.00 3.39 5.04
CA GLY A 18 -6.27 3.86 4.46
C GLY A 18 -6.64 3.12 3.16
N MET A 19 -5.68 2.90 2.27
CA MET A 19 -5.90 2.13 1.02
C MET A 19 -6.34 0.70 1.28
N ALA A 20 -5.70 0.02 2.24
CA ALA A 20 -6.05 -1.36 2.60
C ALA A 20 -7.44 -1.44 3.26
N LEU A 21 -7.80 -0.45 4.09
CA LEU A 21 -9.12 -0.36 4.71
C LEU A 21 -10.24 -0.03 3.71
N ALA A 22 -9.94 0.78 2.69
CA ALA A 22 -10.91 1.16 1.65
C ALA A 22 -11.21 0.02 0.66
N HIS A 23 -10.24 -0.89 0.45
CA HIS A 23 -10.34 -1.98 -0.53
C HIS A 23 -9.91 -3.35 0.04
N PRO A 24 -10.55 -3.82 1.13
CA PRO A 24 -10.12 -5.03 1.83
C PRO A 24 -10.32 -6.32 1.01
N ASP A 25 -11.18 -6.27 -0.01
CA ASP A 25 -11.43 -7.35 -0.96
C ASP A 25 -10.35 -7.47 -2.04
N LEU A 26 -9.61 -6.37 -2.30
CA LEU A 26 -8.60 -6.30 -3.36
C LEU A 26 -7.17 -6.27 -2.82
N LEU A 27 -6.93 -5.66 -1.65
CA LEU A 27 -5.61 -5.30 -1.18
C LEU A 27 -5.27 -5.91 0.18
N LYS A 28 -4.03 -6.37 0.33
CA LYS A 28 -3.38 -6.65 1.61
C LYS A 28 -2.16 -5.75 1.76
N LEU A 29 -1.86 -5.41 3.01
CA LEU A 29 -0.76 -4.52 3.38
C LEU A 29 0.27 -5.26 4.22
N ASN A 30 1.54 -5.09 3.88
CA ASN A 30 2.67 -5.35 4.78
C ASN A 30 3.36 -4.01 5.05
N LEU A 31 3.64 -3.71 6.33
CA LEU A 31 4.21 -2.42 6.73
C LEU A 31 5.73 -2.45 6.83
N ASP A 32 6.35 -3.63 6.91
CA ASP A 32 7.80 -3.78 7.03
C ASP A 32 8.29 -5.00 6.22
N PRO A 33 8.81 -4.81 4.98
CA PRO A 33 8.88 -3.55 4.25
C PRO A 33 7.50 -3.09 3.75
N PRO A 34 7.29 -1.77 3.53
CA PRO A 34 6.01 -1.24 3.07
C PRO A 34 5.69 -1.69 1.64
N LEU A 35 4.67 -2.53 1.50
CA LEU A 35 4.14 -2.96 0.20
C LEU A 35 2.64 -3.28 0.30
N ILE A 36 1.93 -3.01 -0.80
CA ILE A 36 0.56 -3.47 -1.00
C ILE A 36 0.57 -4.52 -2.11
N TYR A 37 -0.23 -5.56 -1.92
CA TYR A 37 -0.35 -6.66 -2.85
C TYR A 37 -1.79 -7.11 -2.96
N ARG A 38 -2.11 -7.88 -4.01
CA ARG A 38 -3.46 -8.39 -4.21
C ARG A 38 -3.89 -9.32 -3.08
N ALA A 39 -5.13 -9.20 -2.62
CA ALA A 39 -5.68 -10.02 -1.55
C ALA A 39 -5.71 -11.51 -1.89
N ASP A 40 -5.85 -11.85 -3.18
CA ASP A 40 -5.85 -13.22 -3.71
C ASP A 40 -4.46 -13.75 -4.07
N ALA A 41 -3.39 -13.00 -3.83
CA ALA A 41 -2.03 -13.50 -4.01
C ALA A 41 -1.63 -14.45 -2.86
N PRO A 42 -0.82 -15.50 -3.14
CA PRO A 42 -0.23 -15.83 -4.44
C PRO A 42 -1.18 -16.58 -5.39
N ILE A 43 -1.01 -16.38 -6.70
CA ILE A 43 -1.77 -17.09 -7.74
C ILE A 43 -0.87 -18.15 -8.37
N SER A 44 -1.24 -19.42 -8.21
CA SER A 44 -0.47 -20.56 -8.74
C SER A 44 -0.36 -20.52 -10.27
N ASN A 45 0.79 -20.99 -10.78
CA ASN A 45 1.07 -21.11 -12.22
C ASN A 45 1.00 -19.78 -13.00
N LYS A 46 1.19 -18.64 -12.32
CA LYS A 46 1.28 -17.31 -12.92
C LYS A 46 2.58 -16.64 -12.49
N VAL A 47 3.19 -15.89 -13.41
CA VAL A 47 4.36 -15.04 -13.11
C VAL A 47 3.88 -13.80 -12.36
N ALA A 48 4.48 -13.52 -11.20
CA ALA A 48 4.18 -12.31 -10.44
C ALA A 48 4.85 -11.09 -11.09
N ILE A 49 4.11 -9.99 -11.18
CA ILE A 49 4.61 -8.70 -11.68
C ILE A 49 4.67 -7.73 -10.49
N ILE A 50 5.83 -7.12 -10.30
CA ILE A 50 6.10 -6.21 -9.19
C ILE A 50 6.61 -4.89 -9.76
N SER A 51 6.15 -3.79 -9.20
CA SER A 51 6.63 -2.44 -9.48
C SER A 51 6.69 -1.63 -8.19
N GLY A 52 7.36 -0.47 -8.21
CA GLY A 52 7.50 0.39 -7.05
C GLY A 52 8.23 1.70 -7.37
N GLY A 53 8.20 2.62 -6.41
CA GLY A 53 8.81 3.94 -6.51
C GLY A 53 8.60 4.77 -5.24
N GLY A 54 9.11 6.00 -5.24
CA GLY A 54 8.89 6.95 -4.14
C GLY A 54 7.46 7.47 -4.13
N SER A 55 6.82 7.49 -2.95
CA SER A 55 5.45 8.02 -2.82
C SER A 55 5.41 9.53 -3.07
N GLY A 56 4.47 9.96 -3.92
CA GLY A 56 4.24 11.38 -4.20
C GLY A 56 5.29 12.05 -5.10
N GLN A 57 6.12 11.27 -5.80
CA GLN A 57 7.05 11.75 -6.83
C GLN A 57 6.38 11.89 -8.20
#